data_AF-A0A9W9JHU6-F1
#
_entry.id   AF-A0A9W9JHU6-F1
#
_cell.length_a   1.000
_cell.length_b   1.000
_cell.length_c   1.000
_cell.angle_alpha   90.00
_cell.angle_beta   90.00
_cell.angle_gamma   90.00
#
_symmetry.space_group_name_H-M   'P 1'
#
loop_
_entity.id
_entity.type
_entity.pdbx_description
1 polymer ?
#
loop_
_entity_poly.entity_id
_entity_poly.type
_entity_poly.pdbx_seq_one_letter_code
_entity_poly.pdbx_strand_id
1 'polypeptide(L)'
;MRLAVLKNHLRHFNPVPGVYPDAPSSNGCQKGFKIQFMKKDISLALDMARRVGSTNVLGSVGLQTYKYASKGERCKDLDSQIVFRYLGGNVNWNAEQKERELRLRCT
;
A
#
# COMPACT_ATOMS: atom_id res chain seq x y z
N MET A 1 10.51 -26.93 -8.68
CA MET A 1 9.14 -26.39 -8.43
C MET A 1 9.05 -25.38 -7.25
N ARG A 2 10.16 -24.79 -6.75
CA ARG A 2 10.13 -23.87 -5.58
C ARG A 2 10.40 -22.37 -5.87
N LEU A 3 10.79 -22.01 -7.10
CA LEU A 3 11.09 -20.61 -7.46
C LEU A 3 9.91 -19.87 -8.11
N ALA A 4 8.94 -20.58 -8.71
CA ALA A 4 7.79 -19.96 -9.37
C ALA A 4 6.71 -19.46 -8.38
N VAL A 5 6.58 -20.10 -7.21
CA VAL A 5 5.59 -19.74 -6.19
C VAL A 5 5.91 -18.37 -5.55
N LEU A 6 7.19 -18.09 -5.28
CA LEU A 6 7.63 -16.80 -4.73
C LEU A 6 7.46 -15.62 -5.71
N LYS A 7 7.57 -15.85 -7.02
CA LYS A 7 7.47 -14.79 -8.04
C LYS A 7 6.05 -14.23 -8.23
N ASN A 8 5.03 -14.93 -7.74
CA ASN A 8 3.63 -14.50 -7.89
C ASN A 8 3.11 -13.75 -6.65
N HIS A 9 3.55 -14.12 -5.45
CA HIS A 9 3.02 -13.51 -4.23
C HIS A 9 3.34 -12.01 -4.08
N LEU A 10 4.54 -11.58 -4.47
CA LEU A 10 4.93 -10.16 -4.35
C LEU A 10 4.13 -9.24 -5.28
N ARG A 11 3.57 -9.77 -6.38
CA ARG A 11 2.80 -8.97 -7.34
C ARG A 11 1.54 -8.40 -6.71
N HIS A 12 0.87 -9.18 -5.86
CA HIS A 12 -0.34 -8.76 -5.17
C HIS A 12 -0.11 -7.70 -4.09
N PHE A 13 1.14 -7.41 -3.71
CA PHE A 13 1.45 -6.44 -2.66
C PHE A 13 1.98 -5.11 -3.20
N ASN A 14 2.08 -4.93 -4.53
CA ASN A 14 2.52 -3.67 -5.10
C ASN A 14 1.42 -2.60 -4.91
N PRO A 15 1.68 -1.53 -4.14
CA PRO A 15 0.66 -0.56 -3.81
C PRO A 15 0.37 0.45 -4.93
N VAL A 16 1.17 0.44 -6.01
CA VAL A 16 1.03 1.34 -7.14
C VAL A 16 0.04 0.76 -8.15
N PRO A 17 -1.12 1.41 -8.38
CA PRO A 17 -2.12 0.91 -9.33
C PRO A 17 -1.55 0.75 -10.74
N GLY A 18 -1.95 -0.30 -11.45
CA GLY A 18 -1.58 -0.53 -12.83
C GLY A 18 -0.19 -1.14 -13.07
N VAL A 19 0.64 -1.35 -12.04
CA VAL A 19 1.91 -2.09 -12.19
C VAL A 19 1.65 -3.59 -12.38
N TYR A 20 0.72 -4.14 -11.59
CA TYR A 20 0.21 -5.51 -11.75
C TYR A 20 -1.32 -5.47 -11.85
N PRO A 21 -1.93 -5.91 -12.97
CA PRO A 21 -3.38 -5.82 -13.17
C PRO A 21 -4.21 -6.55 -12.10
N ASP A 22 -3.66 -7.61 -11.53
CA ASP A 22 -4.27 -8.49 -10.54
C ASP A 22 -4.01 -8.07 -9.08
N ALA A 23 -3.27 -7.00 -8.84
CA ALA A 23 -3.06 -6.47 -7.50
C ALA A 23 -4.33 -5.75 -6.96
N PRO A 24 -4.59 -5.78 -5.64
CA PRO A 24 -5.68 -4.99 -5.04
C PRO A 24 -5.60 -3.50 -5.38
N SER A 25 -4.40 -2.93 -5.42
CA SER A 25 -4.14 -1.53 -5.79
C SER A 25 -4.70 -1.14 -7.17
N SER A 26 -4.67 -2.05 -8.13
CA SER A 26 -5.24 -1.88 -9.48
C SER A 26 -6.75 -2.04 -9.54
N ASN A 27 -7.37 -2.61 -8.50
CA ASN A 27 -8.78 -2.99 -8.46
C ASN A 27 -9.55 -2.26 -7.33
N GLY A 28 -9.16 -1.01 -7.07
CA GLY A 28 -9.82 -0.14 -6.09
C GLY A 28 -9.63 -0.55 -4.62
N CYS A 29 -8.67 -1.44 -4.33
CA CYS A 29 -8.35 -1.95 -2.99
C CYS A 29 -9.54 -2.58 -2.25
N GLN A 30 -10.54 -3.12 -2.96
CA GLN A 30 -11.76 -3.63 -2.30
C GLN A 30 -11.57 -4.97 -1.58
N LYS A 31 -10.58 -5.77 -2.02
CA LYS A 31 -10.29 -7.10 -1.48
C LYS A 31 -8.90 -7.12 -0.88
N GLY A 32 -8.71 -7.87 0.20
CA GLY A 32 -7.41 -8.09 0.81
C GLY A 32 -7.37 -7.79 2.31
N PHE A 33 -6.22 -7.35 2.79
CA PHE A 33 -5.96 -7.11 4.20
C PHE A 33 -6.33 -5.68 4.58
N LYS A 34 -7.45 -5.53 5.29
CA LYS A 34 -8.01 -4.22 5.64
C LYS A 34 -7.03 -3.32 6.38
N ILE A 35 -7.02 -2.03 6.03
CA ILE A 35 -6.12 -1.03 6.62
C ILE A 35 -6.23 -0.93 8.16
N GLN A 36 -7.41 -1.20 8.73
CA GLN A 36 -7.62 -1.23 10.18
C GLN A 36 -6.77 -2.31 10.86
N PHE A 37 -6.51 -3.43 10.18
CA PHE A 37 -5.70 -4.51 10.73
C PHE A 37 -4.20 -4.15 10.74
N MET A 38 -3.71 -3.36 9.78
CA MET A 38 -2.34 -2.83 9.85
C MET A 38 -2.13 -1.92 11.07
N LYS A 39 -3.09 -1.04 11.36
CA LYS A 39 -3.05 -0.23 12.60
C LYS A 39 -2.93 -1.13 13.82
N LYS A 40 -3.73 -2.20 13.90
CA LYS A 40 -3.72 -3.16 15.02
C LYS A 40 -2.37 -3.86 15.14
N ASP A 41 -1.85 -4.45 14.06
CA ASP A 41 -0.60 -5.21 14.08
C ASP A 41 0.61 -4.33 14.41
N ILE A 42 0.68 -3.09 13.88
CA ILE A 42 1.74 -2.15 14.23
C ILE A 42 1.66 -1.75 15.70
N SER A 43 0.45 -1.56 16.24
CA SER A 43 0.27 -1.26 17.67
C SER A 43 0.84 -2.38 18.54
N LEU A 44 0.50 -3.64 18.22
CA LEU A 44 1.02 -4.81 18.94
C LEU A 44 2.55 -4.92 18.83
N ALA A 45 3.12 -4.66 17.65
CA ALA A 45 4.56 -4.69 17.45
C ALA A 45 5.29 -3.61 18.28
N LEU A 46 4.76 -2.39 18.33
CA LEU A 46 5.32 -1.32 19.15
C LEU A 46 5.20 -1.58 20.65
N ASP A 47 4.09 -2.18 21.09
CA ASP A 47 3.90 -2.59 22.48
C ASP A 47 4.95 -3.63 22.90
N MET A 48 5.19 -4.61 22.02
CA MET A 48 6.21 -5.63 22.27
C MET A 48 7.62 -5.05 22.25
N ALA A 49 7.94 -4.16 21.29
CA ALA A 49 9.23 -3.48 21.25
C ALA A 49 9.54 -2.75 22.57
N ARG A 50 8.54 -2.05 23.13
CA ARG A 50 8.66 -1.39 24.45
C ARG A 50 8.92 -2.38 25.58
N ARG A 51 8.22 -3.51 25.62
CA ARG A 51 8.37 -4.53 26.66
C ARG A 51 9.76 -5.17 26.69
N VAL A 52 10.38 -5.33 25.52
CA VAL A 52 11.69 -5.98 25.40
C VAL A 52 12.86 -4.99 25.29
N GLY A 53 12.60 -3.69 25.42
CA GLY A 53 13.63 -2.65 25.27
C GLY A 53 14.20 -2.51 23.86
N SER A 54 13.48 -2.98 22.82
CA SER A 54 13.92 -2.86 21.44
C SER A 54 13.68 -1.45 20.90
N THR A 55 14.72 -0.87 20.29
CA THR A 55 14.63 0.47 19.69
C THR A 55 13.88 0.41 18.37
N ASN A 56 12.81 1.21 18.26
CA ASN A 56 12.01 1.33 17.05
C ASN A 56 12.17 2.74 16.45
N VAL A 57 12.58 2.81 15.18
CA VAL A 57 12.88 4.09 14.50
C VAL A 57 11.77 4.58 13.55
N LEU A 58 10.88 3.71 13.07
CA LEU A 58 9.87 4.06 12.04
C LEU A 58 8.42 3.75 12.43
N GLY A 59 8.22 2.82 13.35
CA GLY A 59 6.91 2.27 13.69
C GLY A 59 5.97 3.29 14.32
N SER A 60 6.45 4.28 15.08
CA SER A 60 5.59 5.35 15.61
C SER A 60 4.94 6.16 14.49
N VAL A 61 5.73 6.59 13.50
CA VAL A 61 5.24 7.30 12.32
C VAL A 61 4.33 6.39 11.49
N GLY A 62 4.72 5.13 11.28
CA GLY A 62 3.90 4.14 10.60
C GLY A 62 2.53 3.95 11.28
N LEU A 63 2.49 3.83 12.61
CA LEU A 63 1.26 3.69 13.37
C LEU A 63 0.36 4.91 13.19
N GLN A 64 0.90 6.13 13.24
CA GLN A 64 0.11 7.34 13.02
C GLN A 64 -0.50 7.35 11.62
N THR A 65 0.29 7.06 10.59
CA THR A 65 -0.19 6.97 9.20
C THR A 65 -1.35 6.00 9.07
N TYR A 66 -1.19 4.76 9.52
CA TYR A 66 -2.24 3.75 9.45
C TYR A 66 -3.44 4.07 10.34
N LYS A 67 -3.23 4.70 11.50
CA LYS A 67 -4.31 5.15 12.39
C LYS A 67 -5.18 6.21 11.71
N TYR A 68 -4.59 7.24 11.10
CA TYR A 68 -5.34 8.28 10.41
C TYR A 68 -5.99 7.77 9.13
N ALA A 69 -5.25 7.04 8.30
CA ALA A 69 -5.78 6.45 7.08
C ALA A 69 -6.96 5.50 7.39
N SER A 70 -6.87 4.67 8.43
CA SER A 70 -7.95 3.74 8.81
C SER A 70 -9.27 4.40 9.23
N LYS A 71 -9.25 5.69 9.59
CA LYS A 71 -10.43 6.47 9.98
C LYS A 71 -11.04 7.23 8.80
N GLY A 72 -10.28 7.49 7.74
CA GLY A 72 -10.76 8.25 6.60
C GLY A 72 -11.75 7.43 5.77
N GLU A 73 -12.91 8.00 5.43
CA GLU A 73 -13.95 7.33 4.64
C GLU A 73 -13.43 6.81 3.29
N ARG A 74 -12.46 7.52 2.70
CA ARG A 74 -11.80 7.13 1.45
C ARG A 74 -10.86 5.92 1.60
N CYS A 75 -10.60 5.41 2.80
CA CYS A 75 -9.62 4.35 3.06
C CYS A 75 -10.17 3.23 3.95
N LYS A 76 -11.16 3.52 4.79
CA LYS A 76 -11.77 2.56 5.70
C LYS A 76 -12.27 1.34 4.93
N ASP A 77 -12.04 0.15 5.50
CA ASP A 77 -12.46 -1.15 4.96
C ASP A 77 -11.82 -1.57 3.63
N LEU A 78 -10.89 -0.78 3.10
CA LEU A 78 -10.08 -1.13 1.94
C LEU A 78 -8.77 -1.83 2.34
N ASP A 79 -8.19 -2.54 1.39
CA ASP A 79 -6.86 -3.15 1.51
C ASP A 79 -5.81 -2.10 1.91
N SER A 80 -4.88 -2.53 2.77
CA SER A 80 -3.81 -1.71 3.34
C SER A 80 -2.95 -0.97 2.31
N GLN A 81 -2.88 -1.45 1.08
CA GLN A 81 -2.18 -0.78 -0.02
C GLN A 81 -2.80 0.57 -0.39
N ILE A 82 -4.04 0.84 0.02
CA ILE A 82 -4.67 2.17 -0.12
C ILE A 82 -3.88 3.30 0.57
N VAL A 83 -2.96 2.94 1.47
CA VAL A 83 -2.02 3.88 2.09
C VAL A 83 -1.19 4.66 1.06
N PHE A 84 -0.88 4.09 -0.11
CA PHE A 84 -0.17 4.79 -1.18
C PHE A 84 -0.95 6.02 -1.65
N ARG A 85 -2.26 5.87 -1.89
CA ARG A 85 -3.14 6.99 -2.23
C ARG A 85 -3.27 7.98 -1.07
N TYR A 86 -3.38 7.48 0.17
CA TYR A 86 -3.45 8.33 1.35
C TYR A 86 -2.21 9.23 1.50
N LEU A 87 -1.03 8.72 1.16
CA LEU A 87 0.24 9.45 1.16
C LEU A 87 0.43 10.37 -0.05
N GLY A 88 -0.58 10.52 -0.92
CA GLY A 88 -0.51 11.38 -2.11
C GLY A 88 0.11 10.71 -3.34
N GLY A 89 0.25 9.39 -3.34
CA GLY A 89 0.72 8.64 -4.51
C GLY A 89 -0.18 8.85 -5.73
N ASN A 90 0.45 9.08 -6.89
CA ASN A 90 -0.28 9.26 -8.15
C ASN A 90 -0.87 7.93 -8.63
N VAL A 91 -2.20 7.85 -8.65
CA VAL A 91 -2.94 6.67 -9.11
C VAL A 91 -3.13 6.62 -10.63
N ASN A 92 -2.89 7.73 -11.34
CA ASN A 92 -3.07 7.89 -12.79
C ASN A 92 -1.75 7.96 -13.56
N TRP A 93 -0.62 7.63 -12.92
CA TRP A 93 0.72 7.76 -13.49
C TRP A 93 0.85 7.11 -14.87
N ASN A 94 0.20 5.96 -15.10
CA ASN A 94 0.32 5.21 -16.35
C ASN A 94 -0.39 5.90 -17.53
N ALA A 95 -1.51 6.57 -17.28
CA ALA A 95 -2.25 7.33 -18.27
C ALA A 95 -1.47 8.60 -18.65
N GLU A 96 -0.92 9.29 -17.65
CA GLU A 96 -0.08 10.47 -17.85
C GLU A 96 1.19 10.14 -18.66
N GLN A 97 1.83 9.01 -18.38
CA GLN A 97 2.99 8.55 -19.16
C GLN A 97 2.60 8.27 -20.62
N LYS A 98 1.50 7.55 -20.86
CA LYS A 98 1.02 7.28 -22.22
C LYS A 98 0.68 8.56 -22.97
N GLU A 99 0.04 9.53 -22.31
CA GLU A 99 -0.26 10.84 -22.89
C GLU A 99 1.02 11.61 -23.22
N ARG A 100 2.01 11.59 -22.33
CA ARG A 100 3.32 12.21 -22.55
C ARG A 100 4.06 11.60 -23.74
N GLU A 101 4.07 10.27 -23.85
CA GLU A 101 4.66 9.57 -24.99
C GLU A 101 3.91 9.85 -26.30
N LEU A 102 2.58 9.95 -26.25
CA LEU A 102 1.77 10.31 -27.42
C LEU A 102 2.12 11.72 -27.90
N ARG A 103 2.23 12.70 -26.98
CA ARG A 103 2.64 14.07 -27.30
C ARG A 103 4.02 14.12 -27.96
N LEU A 104 4.99 13.37 -27.44
CA LEU A 104 6.35 13.29 -27.99
C LEU A 104 6.42 12.63 -29.38
N ARG A 105 5.45 11.77 -29.74
CA ARG A 105 5.37 11.14 -31.06
C ARG A 105 4.75 12.03 -32.14
N CYS A 106 4.00 13.07 -31.74
CA CYS A 106 3.34 14.00 -32.66
C CYS A 106 4.15 15.28 -32.93
N THR A 107 5.34 15.41 -32.32
CA THR A 107 6.32 16.49 -32.55
C THR A 107 7.50 15.96 -33.35
#